data_AF-A0A1S3YCX8-F1
#
_entry.id   AF-A0A1S3YCX8-F1
#
_cell.length_a   1.000
_cell.length_b   1.000
_cell.length_c   1.000
_cell.angle_alpha   90.00
_cell.angle_beta   90.00
_cell.angle_gamma   90.00
#
_symmetry.space_group_name_H-M   'P 1'
#
loop_
_entity.id
_entity.type
_entity.pdbx_description
1 polymer ?
#
loop_
_entity_poly.entity_id
_entity_poly.type
_entity_poly.pdbx_seq_one_letter_code
_entity_poly.pdbx_strand_id
1 'polypeptide(L)'
;MCLPKSAGGYNLLNIRVWNRVTITNADWDLAQKKDKMWIKWIHTYYIKGQSILEMNLPQQASWMVRKIIEAKEMIQQKPTVQYRHSSTKQIYLGILGSYSKVAWRNLMFRNEARPKAISTMWMQCHGRLLTTDSFTKTVWERLMQWIRIHVTPMKSYEQMMAWVITQAKGKSCKAKIMKMVYGEHIYGIWRERNSRIFEEATRTADQIAREVACVCNIRAQGGMRAQMQQLIF
;
A
#
# COMPACT_ATOMS: atom_id res chain seq x y z
N MET A 1 -5.53 -3.71 -0.32
CA MET A 1 -4.26 -3.71 -1.10
C MET A 1 -4.17 -2.56 -2.09
N CYS A 2 -5.17 -2.34 -2.95
CA CYS A 2 -5.14 -1.32 -4.02
C CYS A 2 -5.41 0.13 -3.56
N LEU A 3 -5.26 0.41 -2.27
CA LEU A 3 -5.38 1.75 -1.71
C LEU A 3 -4.02 2.45 -1.73
N PRO A 4 -3.99 3.78 -1.60
CA PRO A 4 -2.75 4.49 -1.33
C PRO A 4 -2.07 3.98 -0.05
N LYS A 5 -0.73 4.00 0.01
CA LYS A 5 0.05 3.65 1.21
C LYS A 5 -0.34 4.50 2.42
N SER A 6 -0.71 5.76 2.20
CA SER A 6 -1.21 6.66 3.25
C SER A 6 -2.56 6.23 3.84
N ALA A 7 -3.34 5.45 3.11
CA ALA A 7 -4.62 4.88 3.51
C ALA A 7 -4.48 3.37 3.84
N GLY A 8 -3.26 2.90 4.05
CA GLY A 8 -2.98 1.52 4.45
C GLY A 8 -2.94 0.50 3.31
N GLY A 9 -2.95 0.91 2.03
CA GLY A 9 -2.71 0.01 0.91
C GLY A 9 -1.23 -0.09 0.49
N TYR A 10 -0.99 -0.64 -0.70
CA TYR A 10 0.34 -0.81 -1.29
C TYR A 10 0.60 0.12 -2.49
N ASN A 11 -0.33 1.03 -2.80
CA ASN A 11 -0.37 1.77 -4.07
C ASN A 11 -0.52 0.85 -5.31
N LEU A 12 -1.11 -0.34 -5.14
CA LEU A 12 -1.42 -1.19 -6.29
C LEU A 12 -2.61 -0.62 -7.05
N LEU A 13 -2.60 -0.79 -8.36
CA LEU A 13 -3.72 -0.40 -9.21
C LEU A 13 -4.90 -1.36 -8.98
N ASN A 14 -6.08 -0.81 -8.68
CA ASN A 14 -7.31 -1.59 -8.70
C ASN A 14 -7.70 -1.81 -10.17
N ILE A 15 -7.31 -2.95 -10.73
CA ILE A 15 -7.50 -3.24 -12.16
C ILE A 15 -8.96 -3.22 -12.58
N ARG A 16 -9.89 -3.61 -11.69
CA ARG A 16 -11.33 -3.59 -11.97
C ARG A 16 -11.83 -2.15 -12.11
N VAL A 17 -11.45 -1.29 -11.16
CA VAL A 17 -11.80 0.14 -11.21
C VAL A 17 -11.10 0.82 -12.39
N TRP A 18 -9.83 0.53 -12.63
CA TRP A 18 -9.08 1.08 -13.76
C TRP A 18 -9.70 0.68 -15.10
N ASN A 19 -10.06 -0.59 -15.28
CA ASN A 19 -10.73 -1.06 -16.50
C ASN A 19 -12.07 -0.33 -16.72
N ARG A 20 -12.87 -0.18 -15.66
CA ARG A 20 -14.12 0.61 -15.74
C ARG A 20 -13.83 2.05 -16.18
N VAL A 21 -12.84 2.68 -15.57
CA VAL A 21 -12.43 4.06 -15.92
C VAL A 21 -11.97 4.16 -17.36
N THR A 22 -11.17 3.22 -17.86
CA THR A 22 -10.68 3.25 -19.25
C THR A 22 -11.81 3.07 -20.25
N ILE A 23 -12.78 2.20 -19.98
CA ILE A 23 -13.96 2.00 -20.83
C ILE A 23 -14.82 3.27 -20.83
N THR A 24 -15.12 3.85 -19.67
CA THR A 24 -15.86 5.12 -19.57
C THR A 24 -15.13 6.28 -20.25
N ASN A 25 -13.79 6.26 -20.26
CA ASN A 25 -12.99 7.26 -20.95
C ASN A 25 -13.05 7.10 -22.47
N ALA A 26 -13.06 5.86 -22.97
CA ALA A 26 -13.25 5.58 -24.39
C ALA A 26 -14.66 5.97 -24.86
N ASP A 27 -15.68 5.71 -24.06
CA ASP A 27 -17.06 6.12 -24.34
C ASP A 27 -17.21 7.66 -24.34
N TRP A 28 -16.56 8.34 -23.40
CA TRP A 28 -16.52 9.81 -23.39
C TRP A 28 -15.86 10.38 -24.66
N ASP A 29 -14.73 9.80 -25.08
CA ASP A 29 -14.07 10.19 -26.33
C ASP A 29 -14.98 9.97 -27.54
N LEU A 30 -15.76 8.87 -27.54
CA LEU A 30 -16.75 8.56 -28.56
C LEU A 30 -17.88 9.58 -28.58
N ALA A 31 -18.42 9.96 -27.42
CA ALA A 31 -19.47 10.98 -27.27
C ALA A 31 -19.03 12.38 -27.72
N GLN A 32 -17.78 12.74 -27.43
CA GLN A 32 -17.20 14.02 -27.85
C GLN A 32 -16.74 14.03 -29.31
N LYS A 33 -16.96 12.95 -30.07
CA LYS A 33 -16.50 12.80 -31.47
C LYS A 33 -15.03 13.19 -31.63
N LYS A 34 -14.17 12.79 -30.69
CA LYS A 34 -12.74 13.12 -30.76
C LYS A 34 -12.17 12.69 -32.11
N ASP A 35 -11.27 13.50 -32.64
CA ASP A 35 -10.64 13.22 -33.93
C ASP A 35 -9.65 12.06 -33.85
N LYS A 36 -10.17 10.83 -33.91
CA LYS A 36 -9.43 9.58 -33.97
C LYS A 36 -10.09 8.67 -35.01
N MET A 37 -9.29 7.95 -35.78
CA MET A 37 -9.79 7.09 -36.86
C MET A 37 -10.81 6.05 -36.39
N TRP A 38 -10.55 5.35 -35.28
CA TRP A 38 -11.48 4.35 -34.75
C TRP A 38 -12.81 4.96 -34.27
N ILE A 39 -12.79 6.22 -33.80
CA ILE A 39 -13.99 6.96 -33.39
C ILE A 39 -14.81 7.31 -34.63
N LYS A 40 -14.17 7.88 -35.66
CA LYS A 40 -14.82 8.18 -36.95
C LYS A 40 -15.45 6.90 -37.54
N TRP A 41 -14.71 5.79 -37.53
CA TRP A 41 -15.21 4.51 -38.02
C TRP A 41 -16.43 3.99 -37.25
N ILE A 42 -16.42 4.03 -35.91
CA ILE A 42 -17.60 3.65 -35.11
C ILE A 42 -18.80 4.55 -35.41
N HIS A 43 -18.57 5.87 -35.54
CA HIS A 43 -19.62 6.83 -35.86
C HIS A 43 -20.26 6.56 -37.23
N THR A 44 -19.45 6.28 -38.25
CA THR A 44 -19.95 5.99 -39.60
C THR A 44 -20.62 4.63 -39.71
N TYR A 45 -20.05 3.59 -39.09
CA TYR A 45 -20.50 2.21 -39.30
C TYR A 45 -21.61 1.78 -38.34
N TYR A 46 -21.50 2.11 -37.05
CA TYR A 46 -22.46 1.66 -36.03
C TYR A 46 -23.47 2.74 -35.62
N ILE A 47 -23.01 3.97 -35.35
CA ILE A 47 -23.88 5.02 -34.78
C ILE A 47 -24.75 5.68 -35.87
N LYS A 48 -24.22 5.87 -37.09
CA LYS A 48 -24.95 6.38 -38.26
C LYS A 48 -25.74 7.67 -37.99
N GLY A 49 -25.17 8.58 -37.20
CA GLY A 49 -25.78 9.87 -36.85
C GLY A 49 -26.79 9.83 -35.68
N GLN A 50 -27.04 8.66 -35.09
CA GLN A 50 -27.88 8.54 -33.90
C GLN A 50 -27.23 9.13 -32.64
N SER A 51 -28.05 9.47 -31.65
CA SER A 51 -27.56 9.79 -30.31
C SER A 51 -27.05 8.53 -29.61
N ILE A 52 -25.82 8.56 -29.07
CA ILE A 52 -25.23 7.42 -28.34
C ILE A 52 -26.09 7.03 -27.13
N LEU A 53 -26.73 8.01 -26.49
CA LEU A 53 -27.60 7.78 -25.32
C LEU A 53 -28.84 6.96 -25.69
N GLU A 54 -29.42 7.21 -26.86
CA GLU A 54 -30.72 6.67 -27.26
C GLU A 54 -30.61 5.42 -28.15
N MET A 55 -29.46 5.20 -28.79
CA MET A 55 -29.30 4.05 -29.69
C MET A 55 -29.29 2.72 -28.95
N ASN A 56 -29.88 1.71 -29.62
CA ASN A 56 -29.77 0.31 -29.23
C ASN A 56 -28.35 -0.21 -29.47
N LEU A 57 -27.91 -1.18 -28.66
CA LEU A 57 -26.58 -1.78 -28.81
C LEU A 57 -26.49 -2.57 -30.13
N PRO A 58 -25.50 -2.25 -31.01
CA PRO A 58 -25.32 -2.98 -32.26
C PRO A 58 -24.85 -4.41 -31.96
N GLN A 59 -25.71 -5.40 -32.23
CA GLN A 59 -25.41 -6.82 -31.97
C GLN A 59 -24.25 -7.35 -32.81
N GLN A 60 -24.10 -6.82 -34.02
CA GLN A 60 -23.03 -7.12 -34.96
C GLN A 60 -21.68 -6.49 -34.58
N ALA A 61 -21.65 -5.59 -33.60
CA ALA A 61 -20.41 -5.00 -33.12
C ALA A 61 -19.62 -5.99 -32.25
N SER A 62 -18.30 -5.85 -32.27
CA SER A 62 -17.43 -6.64 -31.40
C SER A 62 -17.78 -6.41 -29.93
N TRP A 63 -17.49 -7.43 -29.10
CA TRP A 63 -17.75 -7.37 -27.66
C TRP A 63 -17.17 -6.11 -27.00
N MET A 64 -15.97 -5.69 -27.41
CA MET A 64 -15.31 -4.48 -26.89
C MET A 64 -16.09 -3.20 -27.24
N VAL A 65 -16.53 -3.04 -28.49
CA VAL A 65 -17.31 -1.87 -28.93
C VAL A 65 -18.63 -1.79 -28.18
N ARG A 66 -19.30 -2.93 -28.00
CA ARG A 66 -20.53 -3.01 -27.21
C ARG A 66 -20.31 -2.57 -25.77
N LYS A 67 -19.22 -3.02 -25.13
CA LYS A 67 -18.88 -2.62 -23.76
C LYS A 67 -18.55 -1.14 -23.61
N ILE A 68 -17.93 -0.53 -24.62
CA ILE A 68 -17.70 0.92 -24.65
C ILE A 68 -19.02 1.66 -24.68
N ILE A 69 -19.91 1.35 -25.64
CA ILE A 69 -21.20 2.02 -25.79
C ILE A 69 -22.10 1.82 -24.57
N GLU A 70 -22.09 0.63 -23.96
CA GLU A 70 -22.85 0.32 -22.74
C GLU A 70 -22.39 1.16 -21.53
N ALA A 71 -21.17 1.69 -21.53
CA ALA A 71 -20.66 2.52 -20.43
C ALA A 71 -21.28 3.93 -20.36
N LYS A 72 -22.14 4.30 -21.31
CA LYS A 72 -22.88 5.57 -21.37
C LYS A 72 -23.69 5.87 -20.11
N GLU A 73 -24.21 4.83 -19.45
CA GLU A 73 -24.96 4.97 -18.19
C GLU A 73 -24.07 5.44 -17.02
N MET A 74 -22.78 5.07 -17.03
CA MET A 74 -21.84 5.45 -15.97
C MET A 74 -21.41 6.93 -16.05
N ILE A 75 -21.57 7.55 -17.22
CA ILE A 75 -21.23 8.97 -17.42
C ILE A 75 -22.24 9.88 -16.71
N GLN A 76 -23.51 9.46 -16.60
CA GLN A 76 -24.56 10.25 -15.94
C GLN A 76 -24.30 10.47 -14.43
N GLN A 77 -23.46 9.63 -13.80
CA GLN A 77 -23.11 9.72 -12.38
C GLN A 77 -21.82 10.52 -12.11
N LYS A 78 -21.19 11.13 -13.13
CA LYS A 78 -19.97 11.91 -12.92
C LYS A 78 -20.29 13.26 -12.25
N PRO A 79 -19.48 13.71 -11.27
CA PRO A 79 -19.50 15.10 -10.84
C PRO A 79 -19.17 15.99 -12.04
N THR A 80 -19.91 17.10 -12.15
CA THR A 80 -19.84 18.17 -13.15
C THR A 80 -18.51 18.93 -13.12
N VAL A 81 -17.37 18.26 -12.99
CA VAL A 81 -16.09 18.91 -13.19
C VAL A 81 -15.82 18.83 -14.69
N GLN A 82 -15.95 20.00 -15.32
CA GLN A 82 -15.78 20.26 -16.74
C GLN A 82 -14.30 20.06 -17.11
N TYR A 83 -13.86 18.82 -17.18
CA TYR A 83 -12.48 18.48 -17.51
C TYR A 83 -12.27 18.67 -19.01
N ARG A 84 -11.52 19.72 -19.39
CA ARG A 84 -11.09 19.99 -20.78
C ARG A 84 -10.35 18.81 -21.44
N HIS A 85 -9.84 17.85 -20.65
CA HIS A 85 -9.19 16.63 -21.14
C HIS A 85 -9.53 15.40 -20.29
N SER A 86 -9.67 14.26 -20.97
CA SER A 86 -10.02 12.96 -20.42
C SER A 86 -8.79 12.31 -19.73
N SER A 87 -8.55 12.59 -18.44
CA SER A 87 -7.45 11.93 -17.71
C SER A 87 -7.97 10.69 -16.98
N THR A 88 -7.63 9.50 -17.50
CA THR A 88 -7.89 8.20 -16.85
C THR A 88 -7.47 8.21 -15.38
N LYS A 89 -6.34 8.85 -15.07
CA LYS A 89 -5.84 8.98 -13.69
C LYS A 89 -6.78 9.80 -12.80
N GLN A 90 -7.33 10.90 -13.29
CA GLN A 90 -8.21 11.76 -12.50
C GLN A 90 -9.56 11.07 -12.22
N ILE A 91 -10.15 10.44 -13.24
CA ILE A 91 -11.39 9.68 -13.06
C ILE A 91 -11.16 8.51 -12.09
N TYR A 92 -10.02 7.81 -12.21
CA TYR A 92 -9.65 6.74 -11.29
C TYR A 92 -9.54 7.25 -9.84
N LEU A 93 -8.86 8.37 -9.61
CA LEU A 93 -8.76 8.98 -8.29
C LEU A 93 -10.12 9.47 -7.77
N GLY A 94 -10.98 10.01 -8.64
CA GLY A 94 -12.33 10.45 -8.30
C GLY A 94 -13.22 9.29 -7.85
N ILE A 95 -13.16 8.15 -8.54
CA ILE A 95 -13.92 6.94 -8.15
C ILE A 95 -13.40 6.34 -6.84
N LEU A 96 -12.09 6.39 -6.62
CA LEU A 96 -11.53 5.94 -5.36
C LEU A 96 -11.97 6.83 -4.18
N GLY A 97 -12.22 8.12 -4.42
CA GLY A 97 -12.69 9.04 -3.40
C GLY A 97 -11.59 9.46 -2.42
N SER A 98 -12.01 10.09 -1.32
CA SER A 98 -11.11 10.46 -0.22
C SER A 98 -11.00 9.31 0.78
N TYR A 99 -9.79 9.08 1.29
CA TYR A 99 -9.51 8.07 2.31
C TYR A 99 -8.97 8.71 3.57
N SER A 100 -9.40 8.19 4.72
CA SER A 100 -8.78 8.52 6.00
C SER A 100 -7.33 8.02 6.02
N LYS A 101 -6.42 8.89 6.50
CA LYS A 101 -5.01 8.53 6.57
C LYS A 101 -4.79 7.64 7.79
N VAL A 102 -4.19 6.47 7.61
CA VAL A 102 -3.85 5.58 8.73
C VAL A 102 -2.72 6.18 9.57
N ALA A 103 -2.77 5.93 10.89
CA ALA A 103 -1.80 6.46 11.85
C ALA A 103 -0.38 5.91 11.60
N TRP A 104 -0.29 4.61 11.30
CA TRP A 104 0.97 3.89 11.09
C TRP A 104 1.61 4.10 9.71
N ARG A 105 1.04 4.96 8.84
CA ARG A 105 1.55 5.19 7.47
C ARG A 105 3.05 5.52 7.44
N ASN A 106 3.54 6.26 8.44
CA ASN A 106 4.92 6.70 8.51
C ASN A 106 5.92 5.57 8.74
N LEU A 107 5.48 4.42 9.29
CA LEU A 107 6.29 3.21 9.45
C LEU A 107 6.63 2.58 8.10
N MET A 108 5.73 2.72 7.11
CA MET A 108 5.89 2.14 5.78
C MET A 108 6.75 3.01 4.84
N PHE A 109 6.70 4.33 4.99
CA PHE A 109 7.37 5.25 4.07
C PHE A 109 8.85 5.42 4.39
N ARG A 110 9.70 5.22 3.37
CA ARG A 110 11.17 5.32 3.45
C ARG A 110 11.72 4.51 4.63
N ASN A 111 11.20 3.30 4.79
CA ASN A 111 11.70 2.34 5.75
C ASN A 111 12.80 1.54 5.05
N GLU A 112 14.00 1.51 5.65
CA GLU A 112 15.16 0.82 5.10
C GLU A 112 15.21 -0.66 5.50
N ALA A 113 14.20 -1.20 6.19
CA ALA A 113 14.07 -2.65 6.42
C ALA A 113 13.97 -3.43 5.10
N ARG A 114 14.20 -4.75 5.16
CA ARG A 114 14.06 -5.65 4.00
C ARG A 114 12.65 -5.54 3.43
N PRO A 115 12.46 -5.59 2.09
CA PRO A 115 11.12 -5.53 1.48
C PRO A 115 10.14 -6.55 2.06
N LYS A 116 10.60 -7.79 2.34
CA LYS A 116 9.81 -8.82 3.01
C LYS A 116 9.40 -8.42 4.43
N ALA A 117 10.28 -7.77 5.19
CA ALA A 117 10.00 -7.33 6.55
C ALA A 117 8.97 -6.18 6.58
N ILE A 118 9.09 -5.24 5.64
CA ILE A 118 8.08 -4.19 5.44
C ILE A 118 6.71 -4.80 5.11
N SER A 119 6.67 -5.85 4.28
CA SER A 119 5.42 -6.51 3.93
C SER A 119 4.79 -7.30 5.07
N THR A 120 5.60 -7.99 5.88
CA THR A 120 5.13 -8.66 7.09
C THR A 120 4.62 -7.65 8.12
N MET A 121 5.34 -6.55 8.33
CA MET A 121 4.91 -5.45 9.19
C MET A 121 3.59 -4.82 8.72
N TRP A 122 3.37 -4.69 7.40
CA TRP A 122 2.09 -4.23 6.87
C TRP A 122 0.93 -5.14 7.26
N MET A 123 1.11 -6.46 7.16
CA MET A 123 0.10 -7.44 7.61
C MET A 123 -0.20 -7.27 9.11
N GLN A 124 0.83 -7.05 9.92
CA GLN A 124 0.69 -6.81 11.36
C GLN A 124 -0.08 -5.52 11.67
N CYS A 125 0.20 -4.42 10.97
CA CYS A 125 -0.55 -3.16 11.11
C CYS A 125 -2.04 -3.27 10.76
N HIS A 126 -2.42 -4.29 9.96
CA HIS A 126 -3.81 -4.63 9.63
C HIS A 126 -4.44 -5.65 10.60
N GLY A 127 -3.75 -6.00 11.70
CA GLY A 127 -4.23 -6.98 12.67
C GLY A 127 -4.20 -8.42 12.16
N ARG A 128 -3.44 -8.71 11.10
CA ARG A 128 -3.37 -10.04 10.48
C ARG A 128 -2.23 -10.91 11.01
N LEU A 129 -1.50 -10.41 12.00
CA LEU A 129 -0.45 -11.15 12.70
C LEU A 129 -0.65 -10.96 14.20
N LEU A 130 -0.67 -12.06 14.95
CA LEU A 130 -0.66 -12.02 16.41
C LEU A 130 0.71 -11.49 16.86
N THR A 131 0.82 -10.48 17.72
CA THR A 131 2.14 -9.98 18.21
C THR A 131 2.11 -9.60 19.69
N THR A 132 1.20 -10.20 20.46
CA THR A 132 0.90 -9.78 21.84
C THR A 132 1.41 -10.74 22.90
N ASP A 133 2.21 -11.74 22.53
CA ASP A 133 2.76 -12.72 23.47
C ASP A 133 4.04 -12.24 24.18
N SER A 134 4.39 -12.92 25.27
CA SER A 134 5.55 -12.61 26.10
C SER A 134 6.87 -12.71 25.34
N PHE A 135 7.01 -13.67 24.42
CA PHE A 135 8.23 -13.86 23.64
C PHE A 135 8.47 -12.69 22.69
N THR A 136 7.42 -12.22 22.00
CA THR A 136 7.49 -10.99 21.18
C THR A 136 7.94 -9.80 22.01
N LYS A 137 7.40 -9.63 23.22
CA LYS A 137 7.77 -8.55 24.14
C LYS A 137 9.24 -8.65 24.57
N THR A 138 9.73 -9.84 24.91
CA THR A 138 11.14 -10.04 25.32
C THR A 138 12.12 -9.69 24.19
N VAL A 139 11.84 -10.12 22.95
CA VAL A 139 12.68 -9.74 21.79
C VAL A 139 12.67 -8.23 21.59
N TRP A 140 11.49 -7.60 21.73
CA TRP A 140 11.36 -6.15 21.61
C TRP A 140 12.20 -5.40 22.66
N GLU A 141 12.13 -5.80 23.92
CA GLU A 141 12.89 -5.18 25.02
C GLU A 141 14.40 -5.27 24.79
N ARG A 142 14.90 -6.43 24.33
CA ARG A 142 16.31 -6.62 23.97
C ARG A 142 16.75 -5.67 22.85
N LEU A 143 15.94 -5.53 21.81
CA LEU A 143 16.24 -4.60 20.71
C LEU A 143 16.24 -3.14 21.16
N MET A 144 15.33 -2.77 22.06
CA MET A 144 15.25 -1.40 22.58
C MET A 144 16.43 -1.05 23.50
N GLN A 145 16.88 -2.01 24.32
CA GLN A 145 18.12 -1.90 25.09
C GLN A 145 19.33 -1.69 24.17
N TRP A 146 19.44 -2.48 23.10
CA TRP A 146 20.54 -2.36 22.13
C TRP A 146 20.59 -0.97 21.47
N ILE A 147 19.44 -0.42 21.04
CA ILE A 147 19.40 0.94 20.47
C ILE A 147 19.39 2.08 21.50
N ARG A 148 19.61 1.75 22.79
CA ARG A 148 19.65 2.69 23.92
C ARG A 148 18.39 3.56 24.02
N ILE A 149 17.22 2.96 23.77
CA ILE A 149 15.93 3.62 23.97
C ILE A 149 15.25 3.03 25.19
N HIS A 150 15.01 3.86 26.20
CA HIS A 150 14.20 3.49 27.35
C HIS A 150 12.73 3.36 26.93
N VAL A 151 12.18 2.17 27.15
CA VAL A 151 10.77 1.86 26.90
C VAL A 151 10.02 1.93 28.21
N THR A 152 8.98 2.76 28.26
CA THR A 152 8.05 2.74 29.39
C THR A 152 7.23 1.46 29.34
N PRO A 153 6.99 0.77 30.48
CA PRO A 153 6.11 -0.40 30.51
C PRO A 153 4.73 -0.06 29.94
N MET A 154 4.37 -0.72 28.84
CA MET A 154 3.07 -0.57 28.18
C MET A 154 2.21 -1.81 28.46
N LYS A 155 0.93 -1.59 28.76
CA LYS A 155 0.00 -2.65 29.15
C LYS A 155 -0.80 -3.20 27.97
N SER A 156 -0.90 -2.45 26.88
CA SER A 156 -1.65 -2.85 25.69
C SER A 156 -0.84 -2.73 24.40
N TYR A 157 -1.25 -3.50 23.40
CA TYR A 157 -0.68 -3.44 22.06
C TYR A 157 -0.96 -2.08 21.39
N GLU A 158 -2.13 -1.48 21.62
CA GLU A 158 -2.48 -0.16 21.09
C GLU A 158 -1.54 0.92 21.63
N GLN A 159 -1.20 0.85 22.92
CA GLN A 159 -0.21 1.75 23.54
C GLN A 159 1.18 1.57 22.91
N MET A 160 1.62 0.31 22.74
CA MET A 160 2.87 -0.01 22.06
C MET A 160 2.90 0.56 20.64
N MET A 161 1.83 0.34 19.87
CA MET A 161 1.72 0.85 18.51
C MET A 161 1.74 2.38 18.46
N ALA A 162 0.98 3.05 19.31
CA ALA A 162 0.98 4.52 19.38
C ALA A 162 2.37 5.08 19.72
N TRP A 163 3.08 4.43 20.65
CA TRP A 163 4.45 4.80 21.00
C TRP A 163 5.42 4.59 19.84
N VAL A 164 5.40 3.43 19.18
CA VAL A 164 6.24 3.13 18.01
C VAL A 164 6.01 4.14 16.89
N ILE A 165 4.74 4.44 16.58
CA ILE A 165 4.37 5.42 15.56
C ILE A 165 4.93 6.81 15.90
N THR A 166 4.92 7.18 17.19
CA THR A 166 5.45 8.45 17.66
C THR A 166 6.97 8.51 17.53
N GLN A 167 7.70 7.47 17.96
CA GLN A 167 9.16 7.40 17.85
C GLN A 167 9.65 7.36 16.39
N ALA A 168 8.87 6.75 15.51
CA ALA A 168 9.17 6.66 14.08
C ALA A 168 8.74 7.90 13.28
N LYS A 169 8.19 8.94 13.92
CA LYS A 169 7.72 10.14 13.22
C LYS A 169 8.90 11.03 12.83
N GLY A 170 8.87 11.53 11.59
CA GLY A 170 9.86 12.48 11.07
C GLY A 170 10.96 11.85 10.21
N LYS A 171 12.07 12.59 10.06
CA LYS A 171 13.20 12.26 9.18
C LYS A 171 14.53 12.11 9.93
N SER A 172 14.52 12.19 11.27
CA SER A 172 15.72 12.08 12.09
C SER A 172 16.37 10.69 11.94
N CYS A 173 17.66 10.60 12.24
CA CYS A 173 18.38 9.33 12.22
C CYS A 173 17.72 8.30 13.15
N LYS A 174 17.39 8.72 14.39
CA LYS A 174 16.67 7.91 15.38
C LYS A 174 15.32 7.40 14.84
N ALA A 175 14.51 8.26 14.21
CA ALA A 175 13.22 7.85 13.65
C ALA A 175 13.38 6.84 12.50
N LYS A 176 14.39 6.99 11.65
CA LYS A 176 14.66 6.04 10.56
C LYS A 176 15.14 4.69 11.09
N ILE A 177 16.06 4.69 12.08
CA ILE A 177 16.49 3.48 12.80
C ILE A 177 15.29 2.77 13.41
N MET A 178 14.41 3.52 14.09
CA MET A 178 13.22 2.99 14.73
C MET A 178 12.30 2.24 13.74
N LYS A 179 12.06 2.81 12.57
CA LYS A 179 11.26 2.16 11.50
C LYS A 179 11.88 0.85 11.04
N MET A 180 13.20 0.86 10.84
CA MET A 180 13.94 -0.30 10.34
C MET A 180 13.92 -1.42 11.36
N VAL A 181 14.30 -1.13 12.61
CA VAL A 181 14.31 -2.12 13.71
C VAL A 181 12.92 -2.68 13.94
N TYR A 182 11.88 -1.84 13.95
CA TYR A 182 10.51 -2.32 14.12
C TYR A 182 10.08 -3.26 12.97
N GLY A 183 10.36 -2.91 11.72
CA GLY A 183 10.05 -3.79 10.58
C GLY A 183 10.77 -5.14 10.66
N GLU A 184 12.07 -5.13 10.98
CA GLU A 184 12.87 -6.35 11.12
C GLU A 184 12.47 -7.19 12.33
N HIS A 185 12.08 -6.55 13.44
CA HIS A 185 11.54 -7.22 14.61
C HIS A 185 10.29 -8.03 14.25
N ILE A 186 9.29 -7.40 13.63
CA ILE A 186 8.04 -8.08 13.25
C ILE A 186 8.30 -9.24 12.29
N TYR A 187 9.24 -9.07 11.36
CA TYR A 187 9.65 -10.16 10.47
C TYR A 187 10.36 -11.29 11.20
N GLY A 188 11.25 -10.98 12.14
CA GLY A 188 11.95 -11.97 12.97
C GLY A 188 10.97 -12.83 13.76
N ILE A 189 9.94 -12.22 14.36
CA ILE A 189 8.87 -12.93 15.07
C ILE A 189 8.06 -13.82 14.14
N TRP A 190 7.63 -13.29 12.99
CA TRP A 190 6.87 -14.08 12.01
C TRP A 190 7.66 -15.30 11.54
N ARG A 191 8.93 -15.12 11.20
CA ARG A 191 9.79 -16.20 10.73
C ARG A 191 10.03 -17.23 11.83
N GLU A 192 10.27 -16.79 13.07
CA GLU A 192 10.45 -17.71 14.20
C GLU A 192 9.23 -18.60 14.39
N ARG A 193 8.02 -18.01 14.39
CA ARG A 193 6.81 -18.80 14.58
C ARG A 193 6.57 -19.80 13.46
N ASN A 194 6.85 -19.42 12.22
CA ASN A 194 6.77 -20.36 11.11
C ASN A 194 7.77 -21.50 11.27
N SER A 195 9.01 -21.22 11.67
CA SER A 195 10.02 -22.25 11.91
C SER A 195 9.60 -23.21 13.02
N ARG A 196 8.98 -22.72 14.11
CA ARG A 196 8.44 -23.58 15.17
C ARG A 196 7.32 -24.51 14.70
N ILE A 197 6.47 -24.04 13.80
CA ILE A 197 5.31 -24.81 13.30
C ILE A 197 5.72 -25.82 12.23
N PHE A 198 6.61 -25.43 11.32
CA PHE A 198 6.89 -26.19 10.10
C PHE A 198 8.24 -26.91 10.11
N GLU A 199 9.18 -26.48 10.95
CA GLU A 199 10.55 -27.01 11.00
C GLU A 199 10.89 -27.57 12.39
N GLU A 200 9.98 -27.46 13.36
CA GLU A 200 10.15 -27.86 14.77
C GLU A 200 11.40 -27.26 15.45
N ALA A 201 11.97 -26.22 14.86
CA ALA A 201 13.13 -25.52 15.37
C ALA A 201 12.71 -24.34 16.25
N THR A 202 13.40 -24.17 17.38
CA THR A 202 13.15 -23.06 18.31
C THR A 202 14.44 -22.28 18.55
N ARG A 203 14.32 -20.95 18.55
CA ARG A 203 15.41 -20.05 18.93
C ARG A 203 15.04 -19.21 20.14
N THR A 204 16.06 -18.80 20.88
CA THR A 204 15.90 -17.92 22.02
C THR A 204 15.62 -16.49 21.56
N ALA A 205 15.02 -15.69 22.46
CA ALA A 205 14.77 -14.28 22.18
C ALA A 205 16.06 -13.50 21.89
N ASP A 206 17.17 -13.88 22.54
CA ASP A 206 18.48 -13.27 22.34
C ASP A 206 19.04 -13.55 20.94
N GLN A 207 18.94 -14.81 20.47
CA GLN A 207 19.37 -15.19 19.12
C GLN A 207 18.63 -14.38 18.04
N ILE A 208 17.31 -14.23 18.17
CA ILE A 208 16.51 -13.44 17.23
C ILE A 208 16.90 -11.97 17.29
N ALA A 209 17.05 -11.40 18.50
CA ALA A 209 17.39 -10.00 18.66
C ALA A 209 18.78 -9.67 18.09
N ARG A 210 19.78 -10.54 18.31
CA ARG A 210 21.12 -10.43 17.68
C ARG A 210 21.05 -10.49 16.17
N GLU A 211 20.24 -11.40 15.62
CA GLU A 211 20.10 -11.52 14.17
C GLU A 211 19.43 -10.27 13.56
N VAL A 212 18.37 -9.77 14.20
CA VAL A 212 17.71 -8.52 13.80
C VAL A 212 18.68 -7.34 13.87
N ALA A 213 19.48 -7.25 14.92
CA ALA A 213 20.51 -6.21 15.07
C ALA A 213 21.58 -6.29 13.97
N CYS A 214 22.04 -7.51 13.64
CA CYS A 214 22.99 -7.74 12.55
C CYS A 214 22.42 -7.29 11.20
N VAL A 215 21.20 -7.72 10.88
CA VAL A 215 20.52 -7.31 9.64
C VAL A 215 20.36 -5.79 9.56
N CYS A 216 19.96 -5.16 10.67
CA CYS A 216 19.81 -3.71 10.74
C CYS A 216 21.14 -2.99 10.49
N ASN A 217 22.24 -3.45 11.08
CA ASN A 217 23.59 -2.91 10.87
C ASN A 217 24.03 -2.99 9.40
N ILE A 218 23.81 -4.14 8.74
CA ILE A 218 24.16 -4.36 7.33
C ILE A 218 23.37 -3.42 6.41
N ARG A 219 22.09 -3.17 6.74
CA ARG A 219 21.20 -2.36 5.90
C ARG A 219 21.30 -0.86 6.15
N ALA A 220 21.82 -0.45 7.30
CA ALA A 220 21.94 0.95 7.64
C ALA A 220 22.81 1.70 6.62
N GLN A 221 22.38 2.89 6.22
CA GLN A 221 23.09 3.75 5.26
C GLN A 221 23.32 5.14 5.85
N GLY A 222 24.39 5.80 5.39
CA GLY A 222 24.75 7.16 5.80
C GLY A 222 24.83 7.33 7.33
N GLY A 223 24.20 8.38 7.85
CA GLY A 223 24.18 8.68 9.28
C GLY A 223 23.60 7.57 10.17
N MET A 224 22.72 6.69 9.65
CA MET A 224 22.23 5.55 10.42
C MET A 224 23.32 4.52 10.66
N ARG A 225 24.19 4.28 9.65
CA ARG A 225 25.29 3.32 9.77
C ARG A 225 26.28 3.78 10.82
N ALA A 226 26.67 5.06 10.77
CA ALA A 226 27.56 5.66 11.76
C ALA A 226 27.02 5.54 13.19
N GLN A 227 25.72 5.78 13.38
CA GLN A 227 25.09 5.64 14.69
C GLN A 227 24.95 4.18 15.13
N MET A 228 24.62 3.26 14.23
CA MET A 228 24.46 1.83 14.56
C MET A 228 25.79 1.14 14.88
N GLN A 229 26.89 1.53 14.23
CA GLN A 229 28.23 0.99 14.52
C GLN A 229 28.73 1.32 15.94
N GLN A 230 28.15 2.33 16.60
CA GLN A 230 28.44 2.67 18.00
C GLN A 230 27.65 1.82 19.00
N LEU A 231 26.70 1.01 18.52
CA LEU A 231 25.80 0.21 19.35
C LEU A 231 26.26 -1.26 19.35
N ILE A 232 26.86 -1.68 20.46
CA ILE A 232 27.24 -3.07 20.72
C ILE A 232 26.03 -3.80 21.32
N PHE A 233 25.75 -5.02 20.84
CA PHE A 233 24.64 -5.86 21.30
C PHE A 233 25.06 -6.80 22.43
#